data_AF-A0A2C9KQE7-F1
#
_entry.id   AF-A0A2C9KQE7-F1
#
_cell.length_a   1.000
_cell.length_b   1.000
_cell.length_c   1.000
_cell.angle_alpha   90.00
_cell.angle_beta   90.00
_cell.angle_gamma   90.00
#
_symmetry.space_group_name_H-M   'P 1'
#
loop_
_entity.id
_entity.type
_entity.pdbx_description
1 polymer ?
#
loop_
_entity_poly.entity_id
_entity_poly.type
_entity_poly.pdbx_seq_one_letter_code
_entity_poly.pdbx_strand_id
1 'polypeptide(L)'
;MKTVDPGLLLAFSYFDQNHCGYLTDKDTEDIIHTLGLKLSRAQIKKILQKIVQKESFKYRQLTDAEVDDNGVVIFKMDESENNQTNKPDSELLARGNKESLRKLLELSGTKTEPTGQGAASSTVSDADNPNFVYYKGALVDIESLMQRLDRSEKSRTALEKNLQGLTGELETVKSNLVEEGNTTTKLQHDLRKVRSDLDKERSLYSASDSLNREWHKTAVESRSYMMNALNSINTLLNKEDKGKSEEHRSKGDDYKSKSDEHKRKEIKKQTEDKEIKVETVEN
;
A
#
# COMPACT_ATOMS: atom_id res chain seq x y z
N MET A 1 5.39 -6.40 -45.99
CA MET A 1 5.13 -6.37 -44.54
C MET A 1 4.67 -7.75 -44.11
N LYS A 2 5.35 -8.39 -43.15
CA LYS A 2 5.01 -9.71 -42.63
C LYS A 2 4.81 -9.62 -41.12
N THR A 3 3.78 -10.27 -40.60
CA THR A 3 3.59 -10.41 -39.17
C THR A 3 4.70 -11.29 -38.60
N VAL A 4 5.55 -10.68 -37.78
CA VAL A 4 6.69 -11.33 -37.11
C VAL A 4 6.23 -12.01 -35.82
N ASP A 5 5.22 -11.43 -35.14
CA ASP A 5 4.63 -11.99 -33.94
C ASP A 5 3.11 -12.23 -34.11
N PRO A 6 2.74 -13.43 -34.60
CA PRO A 6 1.33 -13.80 -34.75
C PRO A 6 0.58 -13.94 -33.42
N GLY A 7 1.29 -14.24 -32.32
CA GLY A 7 0.68 -14.39 -30.99
C GLY A 7 0.28 -13.03 -30.42
N LEU A 8 1.16 -12.04 -30.57
CA LEU A 8 0.88 -10.66 -30.19
C LEU A 8 -0.22 -10.05 -31.06
N LEU A 9 -0.22 -10.33 -32.37
CA LEU A 9 -1.30 -9.89 -33.26
C LEU A 9 -2.64 -10.48 -32.86
N LEU A 10 -2.69 -11.77 -32.53
CA LEU A 10 -3.91 -12.43 -32.07
C LEU A 10 -4.43 -11.79 -30.78
N ALA A 11 -3.54 -11.48 -29.83
CA ALA A 11 -3.92 -10.84 -28.57
C ALA A 11 -4.57 -9.47 -28.81
N PHE A 12 -4.00 -8.63 -29.68
CA PHE A 12 -4.60 -7.34 -30.01
C PHE A 12 -5.88 -7.45 -30.85
N SER A 13 -5.94 -8.42 -31.75
CA SER A 13 -7.13 -8.70 -32.56
C SER A 13 -8.35 -9.11 -31.74
N TYR A 14 -8.16 -9.61 -30.51
CA TYR A 14 -9.26 -9.92 -29.60
C TYR A 14 -9.96 -8.65 -29.10
N PHE A 15 -9.19 -7.59 -28.86
CA PHE A 15 -9.71 -6.31 -28.35
C PHE A 15 -10.13 -5.34 -29.46
N ASP A 16 -9.56 -5.46 -30.65
CA ASP A 16 -9.95 -4.67 -31.83
C ASP A 16 -11.04 -5.40 -32.64
N GLN A 17 -12.30 -5.25 -32.21
CA GLN A 17 -13.47 -5.87 -32.87
C GLN A 17 -13.67 -5.40 -34.32
N ASN A 18 -13.23 -4.19 -34.63
CA ASN A 18 -13.36 -3.60 -35.97
C ASN A 18 -12.16 -3.93 -36.86
N HIS A 19 -11.13 -4.60 -36.32
CA HIS A 19 -9.88 -4.93 -37.00
C HIS A 19 -9.25 -3.72 -37.71
N CYS A 20 -9.31 -2.54 -37.09
CA CYS A 20 -8.78 -1.29 -37.60
C CYS A 20 -7.25 -1.19 -37.46
N GLY A 21 -6.60 -2.11 -36.75
CA GLY A 21 -5.15 -2.14 -36.57
C GLY A 21 -4.63 -1.17 -35.50
N TYR A 22 -5.54 -0.60 -34.71
CA TYR A 22 -5.23 0.26 -33.57
C TYR A 22 -6.28 0.11 -32.46
N LEU A 23 -5.89 0.42 -31.23
CA LEU A 23 -6.79 0.51 -30.09
C LEU A 23 -6.92 1.97 -29.65
N THR A 24 -8.10 2.36 -29.15
CA THR A 24 -8.27 3.72 -28.60
C THR A 24 -7.55 3.84 -27.26
N ASP A 25 -7.20 5.08 -26.86
CA ASP A 25 -6.58 5.35 -25.56
C ASP A 25 -7.42 4.78 -24.40
N LYS A 26 -8.75 4.92 -24.51
CA LYS A 26 -9.70 4.39 -23.52
C LYS A 26 -9.67 2.87 -23.43
N ASP A 27 -9.76 2.19 -24.56
CA ASP A 27 -9.75 0.72 -24.58
C ASP A 27 -8.41 0.18 -24.08
N THR A 28 -7.31 0.84 -24.43
CA THR A 28 -5.97 0.45 -23.98
C THR A 28 -5.78 0.69 -22.49
N GLU A 29 -6.31 1.79 -21.92
CA GLU A 29 -6.34 2.04 -20.49
C GLU A 29 -7.12 0.94 -19.75
N ASP A 30 -8.32 0.59 -20.24
CA ASP A 30 -9.17 -0.43 -19.63
C ASP A 30 -8.50 -1.82 -19.71
N ILE A 31 -7.89 -2.19 -20.84
CA ILE A 31 -7.11 -3.44 -20.98
C ILE A 31 -5.99 -3.49 -19.94
N ILE A 32 -5.17 -2.44 -19.81
CA ILE A 32 -4.07 -2.41 -18.85
C ILE A 32 -4.59 -2.47 -17.40
N HIS A 33 -5.74 -1.85 -17.13
CA HIS A 33 -6.37 -1.88 -15.81
C HIS A 33 -6.86 -3.29 -15.44
N THR A 34 -7.29 -4.10 -16.41
CA THR A 34 -7.68 -5.50 -16.17
C THR A 34 -6.52 -6.42 -15.80
N LEU A 35 -5.26 -6.02 -16.07
CA LEU A 35 -4.07 -6.80 -15.72
C LEU A 35 -3.76 -6.83 -14.21
N GLY A 36 -4.48 -6.06 -13.39
CA GLY A 36 -4.35 -6.11 -11.93
C GLY A 36 -3.04 -5.53 -11.38
N LEU A 37 -2.37 -4.65 -12.12
CA LEU A 37 -1.05 -4.09 -11.80
C LEU A 37 -1.00 -3.15 -10.57
N LYS A 38 -2.08 -3.05 -9.78
CA LYS A 38 -2.23 -2.12 -8.63
C LYS A 38 -1.87 -0.66 -8.97
N LEU A 39 -2.08 -0.25 -10.21
CA LEU A 39 -1.93 1.12 -10.67
C LEU A 39 -3.30 1.78 -10.73
N SER A 40 -3.38 3.02 -10.25
CA SER A 40 -4.57 3.86 -10.45
C SER A 40 -4.75 4.20 -11.93
N ARG A 41 -6.00 4.49 -12.34
CA ARG A 41 -6.32 4.96 -13.71
C ARG A 41 -5.45 6.15 -14.14
N ALA A 42 -5.21 7.09 -13.24
CA ALA A 42 -4.34 8.25 -13.51
C ALA A 42 -2.88 7.86 -13.78
N GLN A 43 -2.35 6.83 -13.11
CA GLN A 43 -0.99 6.34 -13.34
C GLN A 43 -0.90 5.59 -14.69
N ILE A 44 -1.90 4.75 -15.00
CA ILE A 44 -1.99 4.06 -16.29
C ILE A 44 -2.02 5.08 -17.43
N LYS A 45 -2.87 6.10 -17.32
CA LYS A 45 -2.96 7.18 -18.31
C LYS A 45 -1.64 7.93 -18.51
N LYS A 46 -0.91 8.22 -17.43
CA LYS A 46 0.42 8.86 -17.50
C LYS A 46 1.46 7.98 -18.21
N ILE A 47 1.39 6.66 -18.04
CA ILE A 47 2.29 5.73 -18.73
C ILE A 47 1.91 5.62 -20.19
N LEU A 48 0.60 5.50 -20.47
CA LEU A 48 0.08 5.35 -21.82
C LEU A 48 0.37 6.58 -22.68
N GLN A 49 0.27 7.79 -22.13
CA GLN A 49 0.66 9.03 -22.80
C GLN A 49 2.14 9.10 -23.23
N LYS A 50 3.03 8.31 -22.63
CA LYS A 50 4.44 8.23 -23.05
C LYS A 50 4.65 7.31 -24.25
N ILE A 51 3.74 6.38 -24.49
CA ILE A 51 3.90 5.27 -25.43
C ILE A 51 2.94 5.44 -26.63
N VAL A 52 1.73 5.92 -26.39
CA VAL A 52 0.68 6.14 -27.39
C VAL A 52 0.79 7.55 -27.93
N GLN A 53 1.22 7.67 -29.18
CA GLN A 53 1.20 8.94 -29.89
C GLN A 53 -0.18 9.14 -30.55
N LYS A 54 -0.77 10.34 -30.40
CA LYS A 54 -2.04 10.74 -31.07
C LYS A 54 -3.28 9.90 -30.71
N GLU A 55 -3.48 9.61 -29.41
CA GLU A 55 -4.71 9.01 -28.86
C GLU A 55 -5.12 7.64 -29.45
N SER A 56 -4.23 6.99 -30.20
CA SER A 56 -4.47 5.71 -30.86
C SER A 56 -3.22 4.82 -30.80
N PHE A 57 -3.35 3.64 -30.20
CA PHE A 57 -2.28 2.67 -30.05
C PHE A 57 -2.23 1.74 -31.27
N LYS A 58 -1.28 1.98 -32.18
CA LYS A 58 -1.13 1.23 -33.44
C LYS A 58 -0.32 -0.05 -33.26
N TYR A 59 -0.99 -1.11 -32.83
CA TYR A 59 -0.31 -2.38 -32.53
C TYR A 59 0.32 -3.07 -33.75
N ARG A 60 -0.15 -2.78 -34.98
CA ARG A 60 0.46 -3.35 -36.21
C ARG A 60 1.94 -2.96 -36.39
N GLN A 61 2.35 -1.82 -35.87
CA GLN A 61 3.76 -1.39 -35.89
C GLN A 61 4.64 -2.25 -34.97
N LEU A 62 4.04 -2.92 -33.99
CA LEU A 62 4.73 -3.83 -33.08
C LEU A 62 4.75 -5.26 -33.61
N THR A 63 3.65 -5.70 -34.24
CA THR A 63 3.45 -7.08 -34.71
C THR A 63 4.08 -7.36 -36.07
N ASP A 64 4.21 -6.35 -36.91
CA ASP A 64 4.62 -6.51 -38.31
C ASP A 64 6.00 -5.87 -38.55
N ALA A 65 6.78 -6.47 -39.45
CA ALA A 65 8.05 -5.93 -39.92
C ALA A 65 8.09 -5.85 -41.44
N GLU A 66 8.93 -4.96 -41.95
CA GLU A 66 9.26 -4.89 -43.37
C GLU A 66 10.15 -6.08 -43.74
N VAL A 67 9.92 -6.58 -44.95
CA VAL A 67 10.58 -7.75 -45.50
C VAL A 67 11.05 -7.33 -46.88
N ASP A 68 12.34 -7.46 -47.14
CA ASP A 68 12.94 -7.19 -48.44
C ASP A 68 12.52 -8.26 -49.46
N ASP A 69 12.76 -8.00 -50.76
CA ASP A 69 12.44 -8.88 -51.89
C ASP A 69 12.97 -10.32 -51.76
N ASN A 70 13.88 -10.57 -50.81
CA ASN A 70 14.47 -11.88 -50.51
C ASN A 70 13.88 -12.58 -49.28
N GLY A 71 12.81 -12.06 -48.67
CA GLY A 71 12.11 -12.74 -47.55
C GLY A 71 12.80 -12.62 -46.18
N VAL A 72 13.85 -11.81 -46.07
CA VAL A 72 14.62 -11.59 -44.84
C VAL A 72 14.02 -10.42 -44.04
N VAL A 73 13.83 -10.62 -42.74
CA VAL A 73 13.26 -9.62 -41.83
C VAL A 73 14.37 -8.65 -41.39
N ILE A 74 14.29 -7.39 -41.80
CA ILE A 74 15.19 -6.32 -41.34
C ILE A 74 14.51 -5.59 -40.17
N PHE A 75 15.17 -5.56 -39.01
CA PHE A 75 14.56 -5.05 -37.78
C PHE A 75 14.54 -3.51 -37.68
N LYS A 76 13.32 -3.02 -37.48
CA LYS A 76 12.77 -1.89 -36.69
C LYS A 76 13.52 -0.55 -36.54
N MET A 77 12.81 0.45 -37.09
CA MET A 77 12.66 1.87 -36.70
C MET A 77 13.91 2.76 -36.74
N ASP A 78 13.97 3.63 -37.76
CA ASP A 78 13.67 5.04 -37.53
C ASP A 78 13.24 5.77 -38.81
N GLU A 79 12.28 6.67 -38.60
CA GLU A 79 11.91 7.82 -39.43
C GLU A 79 11.34 7.65 -40.86
N SER A 80 10.27 8.43 -41.05
CA SER A 80 9.86 9.05 -42.31
C SER A 80 8.97 8.27 -43.28
N GLU A 81 7.73 8.77 -43.35
CA GLU A 81 6.89 8.94 -44.54
C GLU A 81 7.25 8.12 -45.80
N ASN A 82 6.41 7.15 -46.17
CA ASN A 82 5.76 7.18 -47.47
C ASN A 82 4.60 6.17 -47.62
N ASN A 83 3.62 6.56 -48.42
CA ASN A 83 2.53 5.73 -48.91
C ASN A 83 3.05 4.56 -49.77
N GLN A 84 2.67 3.32 -49.45
CA GLN A 84 2.15 2.39 -50.46
C GLN A 84 1.44 1.18 -49.83
N THR A 85 0.15 1.09 -50.15
CA THR A 85 -0.75 -0.01 -49.84
C THR A 85 -0.36 -1.26 -50.62
N ASN A 86 0.24 -2.26 -49.96
CA ASN A 86 0.33 -3.61 -50.50
C ASN A 86 -0.86 -4.44 -49.99
N LYS A 87 -1.69 -4.90 -50.93
CA LYS A 87 -2.83 -5.81 -50.69
C LYS A 87 -2.35 -7.07 -49.98
N PRO A 88 -2.96 -7.49 -48.85
CA PRO A 88 -2.61 -8.77 -48.24
C PRO A 88 -3.09 -9.92 -49.14
N ASP A 89 -2.26 -10.94 -49.24
CA ASP A 89 -2.50 -12.16 -49.99
C ASP A 89 -3.81 -12.85 -49.53
N SER A 90 -4.72 -13.08 -50.47
CA SER A 90 -6.10 -13.53 -50.19
C SER A 90 -6.15 -14.93 -49.54
N GLU A 91 -5.12 -15.74 -49.77
CA GLU A 91 -5.05 -17.10 -49.24
C GLU A 91 -4.67 -17.12 -47.75
N LEU A 92 -3.81 -16.20 -47.31
CA LEU A 92 -3.43 -16.03 -45.91
C LEU A 92 -4.58 -15.45 -45.08
N LEU A 93 -5.35 -14.52 -45.64
CA LEU A 93 -6.56 -13.99 -45.00
C LEU A 93 -7.64 -15.08 -44.82
N ALA A 94 -7.77 -15.98 -45.81
CA ALA A 94 -8.73 -17.07 -45.78
C ALA A 94 -8.41 -18.16 -44.73
N ARG A 95 -7.13 -18.31 -44.33
CA ARG A 95 -6.74 -19.21 -43.23
C ARG A 95 -7.18 -18.69 -41.85
N GLY A 96 -7.41 -17.39 -41.73
CA GLY A 96 -7.93 -16.72 -40.54
C GLY A 96 -7.11 -17.01 -39.27
N ASN A 97 -7.72 -16.82 -38.10
CA ASN A 97 -7.06 -17.00 -36.81
C ASN A 97 -6.89 -18.48 -36.39
N LYS A 98 -7.27 -19.45 -37.25
CA LYS A 98 -7.37 -20.86 -36.89
C LYS A 98 -6.00 -21.49 -36.56
N GLU A 99 -4.95 -21.07 -37.25
CA GLU A 99 -3.58 -21.54 -37.02
C GLU A 99 -3.00 -20.97 -35.72
N SER A 100 -3.27 -19.71 -35.42
CA SER A 100 -2.86 -19.04 -34.18
C SER A 100 -3.62 -19.55 -32.95
N LEU A 101 -4.91 -19.89 -33.10
CA LEU A 101 -5.74 -20.49 -32.05
C LEU A 101 -5.24 -21.86 -31.62
N ARG A 102 -4.78 -22.70 -32.56
CA ARG A 102 -4.22 -24.03 -32.25
C ARG A 102 -3.00 -23.91 -31.33
N LYS A 103 -2.10 -22.99 -31.63
CA LYS A 103 -0.90 -22.73 -30.83
C LYS A 103 -1.22 -22.16 -29.44
N LEU A 104 -2.25 -21.30 -29.35
CA LEU A 104 -2.75 -20.78 -28.08
C LEU A 104 -3.38 -21.88 -27.20
N LEU A 105 -4.12 -22.81 -27.81
CA LEU A 105 -4.71 -23.96 -27.11
C LEU A 105 -3.64 -24.90 -26.53
N GLU A 106 -2.58 -25.15 -27.30
CA GLU A 106 -1.42 -25.95 -26.86
C GLU A 106 -0.70 -25.30 -25.66
N LEU A 107 -0.62 -23.96 -25.62
CA LEU A 107 -0.06 -23.20 -24.49
C LEU A 107 -0.97 -23.18 -23.25
N SER A 108 -2.30 -23.31 -23.42
CA SER A 108 -3.29 -23.28 -22.32
C SER A 108 -3.41 -24.58 -21.52
N GLY A 109 -2.61 -25.61 -21.85
CA GLY A 109 -2.59 -26.88 -21.12
C GLY A 109 -3.79 -27.78 -21.37
N THR A 110 -4.73 -27.40 -22.24
CA THR A 110 -5.77 -28.31 -22.73
C THR A 110 -5.13 -29.29 -23.72
N LYS A 111 -4.84 -30.50 -23.27
CA LYS A 111 -4.47 -31.61 -24.15
C LYS A 111 -5.64 -31.87 -25.10
N THR A 112 -5.57 -31.35 -26.31
CA THR A 112 -6.28 -31.92 -27.44
C THR A 112 -5.37 -33.00 -28.01
N GLU A 113 -5.74 -34.26 -27.81
CA GLU A 113 -5.16 -35.38 -28.53
C GLU A 113 -5.10 -35.06 -30.04
N PRO A 114 -4.03 -35.45 -30.74
CA PRO A 114 -3.90 -35.17 -32.15
C PRO A 114 -4.93 -35.98 -32.92
N THR A 115 -5.99 -35.35 -33.41
CA THR A 115 -6.76 -35.91 -34.54
C THR A 115 -5.88 -35.77 -35.78
N GLY A 116 -4.90 -36.66 -35.88
CA GLY A 116 -4.16 -36.90 -37.12
C GLY A 116 -5.10 -37.51 -38.15
N GLN A 117 -5.04 -36.97 -39.37
CA GLN A 117 -5.38 -37.60 -40.64
C GLN A 117 -6.68 -38.43 -40.69
N GLY A 118 -7.72 -37.83 -41.26
CA GLY A 118 -8.99 -38.51 -41.54
C GLY A 118 -9.73 -37.89 -42.72
N ALA A 119 -9.04 -37.69 -43.85
CA ALA A 119 -9.71 -37.57 -45.14
C ALA A 119 -9.85 -38.99 -45.73
N ALA A 120 -10.84 -39.77 -45.26
CA ALA A 120 -11.44 -40.89 -45.97
C ALA A 120 -12.48 -41.60 -45.11
N SER A 121 -13.54 -42.06 -45.79
CA SER A 121 -14.49 -43.10 -45.38
C SER A 121 -15.64 -42.69 -44.46
N SER A 122 -16.65 -42.11 -45.10
CA SER A 122 -18.05 -42.37 -44.80
C SER A 122 -18.36 -43.87 -44.96
N THR A 123 -18.22 -44.66 -43.91
CA THR A 123 -18.83 -46.00 -43.82
C THR A 123 -19.27 -46.27 -42.39
N VAL A 124 -20.58 -46.18 -42.21
CA VAL A 124 -21.38 -46.64 -41.08
C VAL A 124 -21.03 -48.06 -40.63
N SER A 125 -20.55 -48.21 -39.40
CA SER A 125 -20.82 -49.36 -38.53
C SER A 125 -20.19 -49.14 -37.15
N ASP A 126 -20.91 -48.49 -36.25
CA ASP A 126 -20.75 -48.64 -34.79
C ASP A 126 -22.10 -48.29 -34.16
N ALA A 127 -23.03 -49.24 -34.25
CA ALA A 127 -24.36 -49.13 -33.66
C ALA A 127 -24.41 -49.56 -32.18
N ASP A 128 -23.28 -49.98 -31.60
CA ASP A 128 -23.25 -50.61 -30.26
C ASP A 128 -22.37 -49.90 -29.23
N ASN A 129 -21.91 -48.66 -29.49
CA ASN A 129 -21.32 -47.86 -28.41
C ASN A 129 -22.42 -47.04 -27.71
N PRO A 130 -22.86 -47.42 -26.49
CA PRO A 130 -23.96 -46.77 -25.78
C PRO A 130 -23.65 -45.31 -25.38
N ASN A 131 -22.40 -44.88 -25.55
CA ASN A 131 -21.90 -43.57 -25.11
C ASN A 131 -22.06 -42.48 -26.19
N PHE A 132 -22.33 -42.84 -27.45
CA PHE A 132 -22.56 -41.88 -28.52
C PHE A 132 -24.03 -41.87 -28.96
N VAL A 133 -24.68 -40.71 -28.89
CA VAL A 133 -26.10 -40.54 -29.26
C VAL A 133 -26.24 -39.41 -30.27
N TYR A 134 -26.98 -39.66 -31.36
CA TYR A 134 -27.34 -38.61 -32.31
C TYR A 134 -28.46 -37.73 -31.73
N TYR A 135 -28.17 -36.45 -31.53
CA TYR A 135 -29.14 -35.46 -31.05
C TYR A 135 -29.14 -34.23 -31.97
N LYS A 136 -30.33 -33.86 -32.48
CA LYS A 136 -30.53 -32.73 -33.41
C LYS A 136 -29.54 -32.69 -34.59
N GLY A 137 -29.24 -33.85 -35.16
CA GLY A 137 -28.34 -33.97 -36.33
C GLY A 137 -26.85 -33.94 -36.02
N ALA A 138 -26.45 -33.89 -34.74
CA ALA A 138 -25.05 -34.01 -34.31
C ALA A 138 -24.83 -35.28 -33.48
N LEU A 139 -23.68 -35.94 -33.66
CA LEU A 139 -23.25 -37.05 -32.81
C LEU A 139 -22.70 -36.50 -31.50
N VAL A 140 -23.32 -36.89 -30.37
CA VAL A 140 -22.97 -36.40 -29.03
C VAL A 140 -22.38 -37.53 -28.22
N ASP A 141 -21.19 -37.29 -27.66
CA ASP A 141 -20.55 -38.17 -26.68
C ASP A 141 -21.06 -37.82 -25.26
N ILE A 142 -21.91 -38.68 -24.72
CA ILE A 142 -22.55 -38.51 -23.41
C ILE A 142 -21.51 -38.64 -22.29
N GLU A 143 -20.54 -39.54 -22.42
CA GLU A 143 -19.53 -39.76 -21.38
C GLU A 143 -18.63 -38.55 -21.24
N SER A 144 -18.18 -37.96 -22.35
CA SER A 144 -17.39 -36.73 -22.33
C SER A 144 -18.18 -35.55 -21.73
N LEU A 145 -19.49 -35.47 -21.99
CA LEU A 145 -20.35 -34.42 -21.46
C LEU A 145 -20.57 -34.59 -19.94
N MET A 146 -20.84 -35.82 -19.49
CA MET A 146 -20.94 -36.14 -18.07
C MET A 146 -19.63 -35.88 -17.34
N GLN A 147 -18.49 -36.22 -17.93
CA GLN A 147 -17.19 -35.95 -17.32
C GLN A 147 -16.90 -34.44 -17.22
N ARG A 148 -17.26 -33.65 -18.23
CA ARG A 148 -17.16 -32.17 -18.16
C ARG A 148 -18.11 -31.60 -17.12
N LEU A 149 -19.32 -32.15 -16.99
CA LEU A 149 -20.29 -31.75 -15.98
C LEU A 149 -19.77 -32.03 -14.57
N ASP A 150 -19.23 -33.23 -14.32
CA ASP A 150 -18.66 -33.61 -13.03
C ASP A 150 -17.46 -32.72 -12.65
N ARG A 151 -16.57 -32.42 -13.61
CA ARG A 151 -15.47 -31.46 -13.39
C ARG A 151 -15.99 -30.06 -13.06
N SER A 152 -17.02 -29.60 -13.78
CA SER A 152 -17.67 -28.31 -13.55
C SER A 152 -18.34 -28.27 -12.17
N GLU A 153 -19.02 -29.33 -11.77
CA GLU A 153 -19.69 -29.45 -10.48
C GLU A 153 -18.69 -29.46 -9.31
N LYS A 154 -17.58 -30.21 -9.45
CA LYS A 154 -16.48 -30.19 -8.48
C LYS A 154 -15.85 -28.80 -8.36
N SER A 155 -15.65 -28.11 -9.48
CA SER A 155 -15.16 -26.72 -9.45
C SER A 155 -16.16 -25.77 -8.79
N ARG A 156 -17.47 -25.93 -9.07
CA ARG A 156 -18.54 -25.12 -8.47
C ARG A 156 -18.58 -25.29 -6.96
N THR A 157 -18.58 -26.54 -6.47
CA THR A 157 -18.62 -26.83 -5.03
C THR A 157 -17.37 -26.34 -4.30
N ALA A 158 -16.19 -26.43 -4.92
CA ALA A 158 -14.96 -25.85 -4.38
C ALA A 158 -15.03 -24.32 -4.27
N LEU A 159 -15.56 -23.65 -5.31
CA LEU A 159 -15.77 -22.20 -5.30
C LEU A 159 -16.80 -21.79 -4.25
N GLU A 160 -17.90 -22.52 -4.09
CA GLU A 160 -18.92 -22.26 -3.07
C GLU A 160 -18.35 -22.37 -1.66
N LYS A 161 -17.52 -23.39 -1.39
CA LYS A 161 -16.84 -23.54 -0.10
C LYS A 161 -15.86 -22.39 0.16
N ASN A 162 -15.12 -21.96 -0.85
CA ASN A 162 -14.21 -20.81 -0.72
C ASN A 162 -14.98 -19.51 -0.46
N LEU A 163 -16.09 -19.29 -1.17
CA LEU A 163 -16.98 -18.15 -0.96
C LEU A 163 -17.54 -18.12 0.46
N GLN A 164 -17.99 -19.27 0.98
CA GLN A 164 -18.44 -19.38 2.38
C GLN A 164 -17.31 -19.05 3.37
N GLY A 165 -16.09 -19.54 3.13
CA GLY A 165 -14.92 -19.20 3.94
C GLY A 165 -14.61 -17.71 3.95
N LEU A 166 -14.53 -17.09 2.77
CA LEU A 166 -14.30 -15.64 2.62
C LEU A 166 -15.42 -14.81 3.26
N THR A 167 -16.67 -15.26 3.18
CA THR A 167 -17.80 -14.58 3.81
C THR A 167 -17.70 -14.63 5.35
N GLY A 168 -17.28 -15.77 5.92
CA GLY A 168 -17.02 -15.89 7.35
C GLY A 168 -15.83 -15.05 7.82
N GLU A 169 -14.74 -15.03 7.04
CA GLU A 169 -13.60 -14.15 7.30
C GLU A 169 -14.02 -12.67 7.28
N LEU A 170 -14.84 -12.25 6.31
CA LEU A 170 -15.38 -10.89 6.28
C LEU A 170 -16.25 -10.56 7.50
N GLU A 171 -17.05 -11.50 7.99
CA GLU A 171 -17.87 -11.30 9.18
C GLU A 171 -17.01 -11.13 10.45
N THR A 172 -15.97 -11.97 10.61
CA THR A 172 -15.03 -11.85 11.73
C THR A 172 -14.18 -10.57 11.67
N VAL A 173 -13.72 -10.17 10.49
CA VAL A 173 -13.02 -8.87 10.30
C VAL A 173 -13.95 -7.72 10.64
N LYS A 174 -15.22 -7.79 10.24
CA LYS A 174 -16.23 -6.77 10.56
C LYS A 174 -16.51 -6.70 12.07
N SER A 175 -16.61 -7.82 12.78
CA SER A 175 -16.78 -7.80 14.24
C SER A 175 -15.57 -7.19 14.93
N ASN A 176 -14.35 -7.58 14.52
CA ASN A 176 -13.11 -7.05 15.07
C ASN A 176 -12.99 -5.53 14.83
N LEU A 177 -13.37 -5.04 13.64
CA LEU A 177 -13.37 -3.61 13.34
C LEU A 177 -14.31 -2.83 14.27
N VAL A 178 -15.48 -3.38 14.59
CA VAL A 178 -16.42 -2.75 15.54
C VAL A 178 -15.84 -2.75 16.95
N GLU A 179 -15.22 -3.84 17.39
CA GLU A 179 -14.56 -3.91 18.70
C GLU A 179 -13.40 -2.91 18.80
N GLU A 180 -12.56 -2.81 17.77
CA GLU A 180 -11.45 -1.87 17.70
C GLU A 180 -11.92 -0.40 17.63
N GLY A 181 -13.05 -0.14 16.96
CA GLY A 181 -13.72 1.16 17.02
C GLY A 181 -14.18 1.51 18.44
N ASN A 182 -14.72 0.54 19.17
CA ASN A 182 -15.13 0.72 20.56
C ASN A 182 -13.95 0.93 21.52
N THR A 183 -12.82 0.24 21.32
CA THR A 183 -11.60 0.48 22.13
C THR A 183 -11.00 1.84 21.82
N THR A 184 -10.95 2.24 20.56
CA THR A 184 -10.45 3.56 20.13
C THR A 184 -11.27 4.69 20.76
N THR A 185 -12.59 4.60 20.75
CA THR A 185 -13.46 5.62 21.38
C THR A 185 -13.29 5.69 22.90
N LYS A 186 -13.12 4.54 23.58
CA LYS A 186 -12.78 4.49 25.01
C LYS A 186 -11.44 5.16 25.30
N LEU A 187 -10.39 4.81 24.54
CA LEU A 187 -9.07 5.42 24.69
C LEU A 187 -9.10 6.93 24.43
N GLN A 188 -9.86 7.39 23.43
CA GLN A 188 -10.06 8.82 23.19
C GLN A 188 -10.75 9.53 24.36
N HIS A 189 -11.74 8.89 24.99
CA HIS A 189 -12.39 9.43 26.18
C HIS A 189 -11.40 9.54 27.35
N ASP A 190 -10.62 8.48 27.61
CA ASP A 190 -9.65 8.46 28.71
C ASP A 190 -8.53 9.48 28.49
N LEU A 191 -8.06 9.64 27.25
CA LEU A 191 -7.08 10.67 26.89
C LEU A 191 -7.64 12.08 27.18
N ARG A 192 -8.89 12.35 26.82
CA ARG A 192 -9.55 13.63 27.16
C ARG A 192 -9.66 13.84 28.66
N LYS A 193 -10.00 12.79 29.42
CA LYS A 193 -10.09 12.85 30.88
C LYS A 193 -8.74 13.13 31.52
N VAL A 194 -7.68 12.39 31.14
CA VAL A 194 -6.31 12.59 31.63
C VAL A 194 -5.80 14.00 31.31
N ARG A 195 -6.07 14.52 30.11
CA ARG A 195 -5.73 15.92 29.76
C ARG A 195 -6.44 16.92 30.67
N SER A 196 -7.74 16.73 30.89
CA SER A 196 -8.51 17.60 31.79
C SER A 196 -8.00 17.55 33.24
N ASP A 197 -7.64 16.36 33.73
CA ASP A 197 -7.12 16.20 35.08
C ASP A 197 -5.71 16.80 35.21
N LEU A 198 -4.86 16.66 34.19
CA LEU A 198 -3.55 17.32 34.12
C LEU A 198 -3.66 18.84 34.13
N ASP A 199 -4.63 19.41 33.42
CA ASP A 199 -4.86 20.86 33.41
C ASP A 199 -5.32 21.37 34.78
N LYS A 200 -6.18 20.61 35.49
CA LYS A 200 -6.59 20.93 36.87
C LYS A 200 -5.39 20.88 37.81
N GLU A 201 -4.58 19.83 37.75
CA GLU A 201 -3.40 19.68 38.60
C GLU A 201 -2.36 20.78 38.33
N ARG A 202 -2.17 21.16 37.07
CA ARG A 202 -1.29 22.28 36.68
C ARG A 202 -1.78 23.62 37.24
N SER A 203 -3.09 23.86 37.21
CA SER A 203 -3.69 25.06 37.81
C SER A 203 -3.49 25.11 39.33
N LEU A 204 -3.75 23.99 40.02
CA LEU A 204 -3.52 23.86 41.47
C LEU A 204 -2.04 24.06 41.84
N TYR A 205 -1.14 23.45 41.07
CA TYR A 205 0.30 23.61 41.28
C TYR A 205 0.74 25.07 41.08
N SER A 206 0.25 25.74 40.03
CA SER A 206 0.55 27.16 39.80
C SER A 206 0.06 28.05 40.94
N ALA A 207 -1.13 27.78 41.49
CA ALA A 207 -1.64 28.50 42.65
C ALA A 207 -0.76 28.26 43.87
N SER A 208 -0.39 27.01 44.15
CA SER A 208 0.52 26.65 45.25
C SER A 208 1.91 27.26 45.10
N ASP A 209 2.49 27.28 43.89
CA ASP A 209 3.79 27.89 43.62
C ASP A 209 3.76 29.41 43.84
N SER A 210 2.69 30.09 43.40
CA SER A 210 2.53 31.53 43.63
C SER A 210 2.46 31.86 45.13
N LEU A 211 1.71 31.07 45.90
CA LEU A 211 1.59 31.23 47.34
C LEU A 211 2.94 30.96 48.04
N ASN A 212 3.64 29.88 47.68
CA ASN A 212 4.97 29.59 48.22
C ASN A 212 5.98 30.71 47.94
N ARG A 213 5.95 31.32 46.75
CA ARG A 213 6.77 32.48 46.43
C ARG A 213 6.46 33.66 47.33
N GLU A 214 5.19 33.92 47.61
CA GLU A 214 4.75 34.99 48.49
C GLU A 214 5.16 34.75 49.95
N TRP A 215 5.00 33.53 50.47
CA TRP A 215 5.52 33.13 51.79
C TRP A 215 7.03 33.31 51.88
N HIS A 216 7.76 32.87 50.85
CA HIS A 216 9.21 33.00 50.82
C HIS A 216 9.64 34.47 50.81
N LYS A 217 8.99 35.31 49.99
CA LYS A 217 9.22 36.76 49.96
C LYS A 217 8.98 37.39 51.33
N THR A 218 7.84 37.09 51.96
CA THR A 218 7.47 37.62 53.27
C THR A 218 8.45 37.18 54.37
N ALA A 219 8.92 35.93 54.32
CA ALA A 219 9.92 35.41 55.26
C ALA A 219 11.29 36.11 55.09
N VAL A 220 11.69 36.41 53.86
CA VAL A 220 12.94 37.16 53.59
C VAL A 220 12.82 38.61 54.05
N GLU A 221 11.67 39.26 53.81
CA GLU A 221 11.40 40.61 54.28
C GLU A 221 11.40 40.69 55.81
N SER A 222 10.70 39.77 56.49
CA SER A 222 10.69 39.71 57.96
C SER A 222 12.09 39.47 58.53
N ARG A 223 12.89 38.60 57.91
CA ARG A 223 14.30 38.41 58.26
C ARG A 223 15.09 39.70 58.09
N SER A 224 14.89 40.44 57.00
CA SER A 224 15.57 41.72 56.78
C SER A 224 15.18 42.75 57.84
N TYR A 225 13.90 42.85 58.21
CA TYR A 225 13.45 43.75 59.26
C TYR A 225 14.05 43.39 60.62
N MET A 226 14.06 42.10 60.97
CA MET A 226 14.70 41.62 62.20
C MET A 226 16.21 41.89 62.21
N MET A 227 16.91 41.63 61.11
CA MET A 227 18.34 41.91 60.97
C MET A 227 18.63 43.40 61.14
N ASN A 228 17.81 44.27 60.53
CA ASN A 228 17.93 45.71 60.67
C ASN A 228 17.68 46.18 62.11
N ALA A 229 16.65 45.64 62.77
CA ALA A 229 16.37 45.94 64.17
C ALA A 229 17.50 45.47 65.09
N LEU A 230 18.03 44.27 64.88
CA LEU A 230 19.15 43.70 65.63
C LEU A 230 20.43 44.52 65.42
N ASN A 231 20.73 44.90 64.18
CA ASN A 231 21.84 45.81 63.87
C ASN A 231 21.67 47.17 64.56
N SER A 232 20.45 47.73 64.55
CA SER A 232 20.16 49.00 65.25
C SER A 232 20.37 48.86 66.76
N ILE A 233 19.88 47.79 67.39
CA ILE A 233 20.09 47.51 68.81
C ILE A 233 21.59 47.35 69.11
N ASN A 234 22.32 46.55 68.32
CA ASN A 234 23.77 46.40 68.47
C ASN A 234 24.50 47.74 68.32
N THR A 235 24.07 48.63 67.43
CA THR A 235 24.69 49.96 67.31
C THR A 235 24.41 50.86 68.51
N LEU A 236 23.27 50.71 69.18
CA LEU A 236 22.94 51.44 70.40
C LEU A 236 23.68 50.86 71.61
N LEU A 237 23.71 49.53 71.74
CA LEU A 237 24.42 48.82 72.81
C LEU A 237 25.93 49.07 72.74
N ASN A 238 26.53 48.96 71.54
CA ASN A 238 27.95 49.23 71.32
C ASN A 238 28.29 50.75 71.31
N LYS A 239 27.30 51.64 71.39
CA LYS A 239 27.52 53.08 71.59
C LYS A 239 27.74 53.44 73.06
N GLU A 240 27.25 52.63 74.00
CA GLU A 240 27.54 52.81 75.43
C GLU A 240 28.96 52.34 75.81
N ASP A 241 29.62 51.57 74.93
CA ASP A 241 30.93 50.97 75.19
C ASP A 241 32.04 51.46 74.23
N LYS A 242 31.97 52.72 73.77
CA LYS A 242 33.11 53.36 73.08
C LYS A 242 34.11 53.94 74.09
N GLY A 243 34.63 53.05 74.92
CA GLY A 243 35.91 53.16 75.59
C GLY A 243 36.82 52.03 75.12
N LYS A 244 37.53 52.24 74.00
CA LYS A 244 38.68 51.45 73.50
C LYS A 244 38.42 50.00 73.06
N SER A 245 38.55 49.72 71.77
CA SER A 245 39.56 48.77 71.24
C SER A 245 39.45 48.61 69.72
N GLU A 246 40.63 48.53 69.12
CA GLU A 246 40.92 48.27 67.70
C GLU A 246 40.73 46.78 67.35
N GLU A 247 40.68 46.53 66.03
CA GLU A 247 40.95 45.26 65.34
C GLU A 247 40.14 44.00 65.74
N HIS A 248 39.43 43.38 64.82
CA HIS A 248 40.00 42.47 63.81
C HIS A 248 38.87 41.88 62.96
N ARG A 249 39.10 41.80 61.65
CA ARG A 249 38.24 41.08 60.69
C ARG A 249 38.03 39.63 61.15
N SER A 250 36.78 39.18 61.21
CA SER A 250 36.45 37.75 61.21
C SER A 250 35.49 37.43 60.08
N LYS A 251 35.77 36.28 59.46
CA LYS A 251 35.32 35.78 58.17
C LYS A 251 33.82 35.53 58.16
N GLY A 252 33.17 35.92 57.05
CA GLY A 252 31.83 35.45 56.72
C GLY A 252 31.91 33.99 56.29
N ASP A 253 31.28 33.11 57.06
CA ASP A 253 31.10 31.71 56.70
C ASP A 253 29.96 31.57 55.68
N ASP A 254 30.36 31.07 54.52
CA ASP A 254 29.57 30.73 53.35
C ASP A 254 28.78 29.44 53.63
N TYR A 255 27.57 29.55 54.19
CA TYR A 255 26.62 28.44 54.24
C TYR A 255 25.80 28.38 52.94
N LYS A 256 26.45 27.86 51.90
CA LYS A 256 25.80 27.46 50.65
C LYS A 256 25.08 26.12 50.87
N SER A 257 23.75 26.15 50.85
CA SER A 257 22.87 24.99 50.97
C SER A 257 23.24 23.88 49.98
N LYS A 258 23.83 22.78 50.49
CA LYS A 258 24.05 21.50 49.80
C LYS A 258 22.75 20.73 49.45
N SER A 259 21.58 21.31 49.74
CA SER A 259 20.29 20.65 49.55
C SER A 259 19.81 20.66 48.09
N ASP A 260 20.12 21.72 47.33
CA ASP A 260 19.59 21.87 45.97
C ASP A 260 20.37 21.09 44.89
N GLU A 261 21.65 20.78 45.14
CA GLU A 261 22.47 20.07 44.17
C GLU A 261 22.18 18.56 44.13
N HIS A 262 21.81 17.96 45.26
CA HIS A 262 21.38 16.56 45.31
C HIS A 262 20.02 16.37 44.62
N LYS A 263 19.07 17.29 44.82
CA LYS A 263 17.74 17.21 44.19
C LYS A 263 17.80 17.37 42.67
N ARG A 264 18.68 18.24 42.14
CA ARG A 264 18.89 18.39 40.69
C ARG A 264 19.55 17.18 40.03
N LYS A 265 20.48 16.50 40.73
CA LYS A 265 21.14 15.28 40.21
C LYS A 265 20.19 14.08 40.20
N GLU A 266 19.30 13.99 41.19
CA GLU A 266 18.33 12.90 41.29
C GLU A 266 17.21 13.01 40.24
N ILE A 267 16.77 14.22 39.91
CA ILE A 267 15.79 14.47 38.83
C ILE A 267 16.38 14.13 37.45
N LYS A 268 17.66 14.46 37.20
CA LYS A 268 18.33 14.14 35.92
C LYS A 268 18.49 12.64 35.68
N LYS A 269 18.80 11.88 36.73
CA LYS A 269 18.95 10.42 36.63
C LYS A 269 17.62 9.72 36.33
N GLN A 270 16.51 10.22 36.91
CA GLN A 270 15.18 9.67 36.64
C GLN A 270 14.63 9.99 35.25
N THR A 271 15.09 11.06 34.60
CA THR A 271 14.70 11.37 33.21
C THR A 271 15.45 10.51 32.20
N GLU A 272 16.75 10.27 32.40
CA GLU A 272 17.55 9.41 31.51
C GLU A 272 17.12 7.93 31.59
N ASP A 273 16.79 7.41 32.78
CA ASP A 273 16.31 6.03 32.95
C ASP A 273 14.91 5.78 32.34
N LYS A 274 14.12 6.83 32.11
CA LYS A 274 12.81 6.73 31.44
C LYS A 274 12.94 6.77 29.91
N GLU A 275 13.87 7.55 29.36
CA GLU A 275 14.12 7.62 27.92
C GLU A 275 14.67 6.28 27.39
N ILE A 276 15.62 5.67 28.11
CA ILE A 276 16.21 4.38 27.71
C ILE A 276 15.18 3.24 27.66
N LYS A 277 14.18 3.26 28.55
CA LYS A 277 13.11 2.24 28.59
C LYS A 277 12.07 2.38 27.49
N VAL A 278 11.91 3.57 26.89
CA VAL A 278 10.98 3.76 25.77
C VAL A 278 11.63 3.27 24.47
N GLU A 279 12.94 3.48 24.29
CA GLU A 279 13.68 3.03 23.11
C GLU A 279 13.87 1.50 23.02
N THR A 280 13.81 0.77 24.15
CA THR A 280 13.96 -0.70 24.14
C THR A 280 12.67 -1.46 23.85
N VAL A 281 11.52 -0.78 23.77
CA VAL A 281 10.21 -1.43 23.51
C VAL A 281 9.75 -1.25 22.06
N GLU A 282 10.42 -0.39 21.27
CA GLU A 282 10.09 -0.13 19.86
C GLU A 282 11.01 -0.83 18.83
N ASN A 283 11.82 -1.82 19.24
CA ASN A 283 12.59 -2.69 18.33
C ASN A 283 12.24 -4.17 18.49
#